data_AF-A0A351QV78-F1
#
_entry.id   AF-A0A351QV78-F1
#
_cell.length_a   1.000
_cell.length_b   1.000
_cell.length_c   1.000
_cell.angle_alpha   90.00
_cell.angle_beta   90.00
_cell.angle_gamma   90.00
#
_symmetry.space_group_name_H-M   'P 1'
#
loop_
_entity.id
_entity.type
_entity.pdbx_description
1 polymer ?
#
loop_
_entity_poly.entity_id
_entity_poly.type
_entity_poly.pdbx_seq_one_letter_code
_entity_poly.pdbx_strand_id
1 'polypeptide(L)' 'MKKIKILLTILVIIVAILNMTGKWNNIPIMLLLVALINIFNGIQSYKDNRKIEAVMLFIAVIFTGGVAIYMLFL' A
#
# COMPACT_ATOMS: atom_id res chain seq x y z
N MET A 1 -12.21 -10.95 -0.26
CA MET A 1 -10.99 -10.14 -0.50
C MET A 1 -10.93 -9.47 -1.87
N LYS A 2 -11.40 -10.08 -2.97
CA LYS A 2 -11.37 -9.47 -4.32
C LYS A 2 -11.98 -8.05 -4.38
N LYS A 3 -13.15 -7.82 -3.77
CA LYS A 3 -13.81 -6.49 -3.74
C LYS A 3 -12.97 -5.40 -3.04
N ILE A 4 -12.32 -5.74 -1.92
CA ILE A 4 -11.45 -4.82 -1.17
C ILE A 4 -10.20 -4.46 -1.99
N LYS A 5 -9.59 -5.45 -2.67
CA LYS A 5 -8.44 -5.18 -3.55
C LYS A 5 -8.80 -4.23 -4.68
N ILE A 6 -9.94 -4.45 -5.35
CA ILE A 6 -10.43 -3.56 -6.40
C ILE A 6 -10.64 -2.14 -5.87
N LEU A 7 -11.26 -1.99 -4.70
CA LEU A 7 -11.45 -0.69 -4.06
C LEU A 7 -10.11 0.01 -3.78
N LEU A 8 -9.13 -0.71 -3.21
CA LEU A 8 -7.81 -0.16 -2.92
C LEU A 8 -7.03 0.23 -4.18
N THR A 9 -7.12 -0.58 -5.24
CA THR A 9 -6.51 -0.25 -6.53
C THR A 9 -7.10 1.03 -7.10
N ILE A 10 -8.43 1.20 -7.04
CA ILE A 10 -9.10 2.44 -7.47
C ILE A 10 -8.60 3.63 -6.63
N LEU A 11 -8.50 3.48 -5.31
CA LEU A 11 -7.98 4.53 -4.43
C LEU A 11 -6.54 4.91 -4.77
N VAL A 12 -5.66 3.95 -5.05
CA VAL A 12 -4.28 4.22 -5.47
C VAL A 12 -4.24 5.01 -6.79
N ILE A 13 -5.07 4.65 -7.77
CA ILE A 13 -5.14 5.36 -9.06
C ILE A 13 -5.59 6.81 -8.84
N ILE A 14 -6.63 7.03 -8.05
CA ILE A 14 -7.13 8.39 -7.73
C ILE A 14 -6.02 9.21 -7.06
N VAL A 15 -5.36 8.65 -6.03
CA VAL A 15 -4.29 9.35 -5.31
C VAL A 15 -3.08 9.62 -6.21
N ALA A 16 -2.73 8.70 -7.10
CA ALA A 16 -1.65 8.89 -8.08
C ALA A 16 -1.96 10.06 -9.03
N ILE A 17 -3.19 10.12 -9.57
CA ILE A 17 -3.64 11.24 -10.42
C ILE A 17 -3.57 12.56 -9.64
N LEU A 18 -4.06 12.58 -8.40
CA LEU A 18 -4.01 13.79 -7.56
C LEU A 18 -2.57 14.25 -7.30
N ASN A 19 -1.64 13.32 -7.09
CA ASN A 19 -0.21 13.62 -6.94
C ASN A 19 0.38 14.29 -8.20
N MET A 20 -0.01 13.82 -9.40
CA MET A 20 0.46 14.39 -10.66
C MET A 20 -0.01 15.84 -10.87
N THR A 21 -1.08 16.27 -10.20
CA THR A 21 -1.54 17.67 -10.28
C THR A 21 -0.63 18.66 -9.55
N GLY A 22 0.34 18.17 -8.76
CA GLY A 22 1.32 19.00 -8.03
C GLY A 22 0.74 19.88 -6.92
N LYS A 23 -0.59 19.92 -6.76
CA LYS A 23 -1.25 20.75 -5.74
C LYS A 23 -1.13 20.17 -4.33
N TRP A 24 -0.93 18.86 -4.19
CA TRP A 24 -0.94 18.15 -2.91
C TRP A 24 0.23 17.17 -2.89
N ASN A 25 0.99 17.16 -1.79
CA ASN A 25 2.05 16.17 -1.58
C ASN A 25 1.43 14.87 -1.04
N ASN A 26 0.69 14.16 -1.89
CA ASN A 26 -0.04 12.94 -1.54
C ASN A 26 0.84 11.68 -1.57
N ILE A 27 2.15 11.81 -1.76
CA ILE A 27 3.12 10.70 -1.75
C ILE A 27 2.98 9.84 -0.48
N PRO A 28 2.88 10.41 0.75
CA PRO A 28 2.74 9.60 1.95
C PRO A 28 1.42 8.82 1.98
N ILE A 29 0.33 9.41 1.51
CA ILE A 29 -0.99 8.76 1.41
C ILE A 29 -0.93 7.61 0.40
N MET A 30 -0.26 7.80 -0.74
CA MET A 30 -0.06 6.74 -1.74
C MET A 30 0.72 5.57 -1.16
N LEU A 31 1.78 5.83 -0.40
CA LEU A 31 2.58 4.80 0.28
C LEU A 31 1.76 4.05 1.35
N LEU A 32 0.90 4.73 2.10
CA LEU A 32 -0.04 4.07 3.04
C LEU A 32 -1.04 3.16 2.33
N LEU A 33 -1.57 3.58 1.17
CA LEU A 33 -2.45 2.73 0.37
C LEU A 33 -1.74 1.49 -0.17
N VAL A 34 -0.48 1.64 -0.61
CA VAL A 34 0.36 0.51 -1.03
C VAL A 34 0.63 -0.44 0.14
N ALA A 35 0.91 0.10 1.34
CA ALA A 35 1.07 -0.71 2.54
C ALA A 35 -0.20 -1.53 2.83
N LEU A 36 -1.38 -0.91 2.78
CA LEU A 36 -2.65 -1.62 2.96
C LEU A 36 -2.85 -2.74 1.93
N ILE A 37 -2.57 -2.48 0.65
CA ILE A 37 -2.64 -3.51 -0.41
C ILE A 37 -1.71 -4.69 -0.10
N ASN A 38 -0.48 -4.41 0.33
CA ASN A 38 0.49 -5.43 0.67
C ASN A 38 0.09 -6.24 1.90
N ILE A 39 -0.60 -5.66 2.89
CA ILE A 39 -1.20 -6.41 4.01
C ILE A 39 -2.21 -7.44 3.48
N PHE A 40 -3.17 -6.99 2.66
CA PHE A 40 -4.19 -7.90 2.12
C PHE A 40 -3.60 -8.97 1.19
N ASN A 41 -2.58 -8.61 0.41
CA ASN A 41 -1.86 -9.57 -0.42
C ASN A 41 -1.08 -10.57 0.46
N GLY A 42 -0.37 -10.12 1.49
CA GLY A 42 0.41 -10.97 2.39
C GLY A 42 -0.46 -11.98 3.13
N ILE A 43 -1.62 -11.54 3.64
CA ILE A 43 -2.61 -12.44 4.27
C ILE A 43 -3.10 -13.49 3.27
N GLN A 44 -3.40 -13.11 2.03
CA GLN A 44 -3.84 -14.05 1.00
C GLN A 44 -2.71 -15.04 0.64
N SER A 45 -1.49 -14.56 0.40
CA SER A 45 -0.35 -15.41 0.05
C SER A 45 0.00 -16.37 1.21
N TYR A 46 -0.19 -15.96 2.46
CA TYR A 46 -0.06 -16.85 3.62
C TYR A 46 -1.12 -17.97 3.61
N LYS A 47 -2.39 -17.62 3.35
CA LYS A 47 -3.49 -18.59 3.21
C LYS A 47 -3.27 -19.57 2.04
N ASP A 48 -2.65 -19.10 0.97
CA ASP A 48 -2.33 -19.90 -0.22
C ASP A 48 -1.02 -20.71 -0.05
N ASN A 49 -0.48 -20.86 1.17
CA ASN A 49 0.79 -21.52 1.49
C ASN A 49 2.05 -20.92 0.83
N ARG A 50 1.97 -19.73 0.23
CA ARG A 50 3.09 -18.98 -0.34
C ARG A 50 3.76 -18.14 0.74
N LYS A 51 4.40 -18.83 1.71
CA LYS A 51 4.95 -18.21 2.93
C LYS A 51 6.06 -17.19 2.66
N ILE A 52 6.96 -17.47 1.71
CA ILE A 52 8.06 -16.54 1.36
C ILE A 52 7.49 -15.24 0.77
N GLU A 53 6.52 -15.35 -0.14
CA GLU A 53 5.83 -14.20 -0.72
C GLU A 53 5.11 -13.37 0.35
N ALA A 54 4.43 -14.04 1.29
CA ALA A 54 3.78 -13.37 2.42
C ALA A 54 4.77 -12.58 3.28
N VAL A 55 5.93 -13.17 3.62
CA VAL A 55 6.98 -12.50 4.39
C VAL A 55 7.52 -11.28 3.65
N MET A 56 7.82 -11.40 2.35
CA MET A 56 8.27 -10.26 1.55
C MET A 56 7.24 -9.14 1.52
N LEU A 57 5.96 -9.48 1.38
CA LEU A 57 4.86 -8.51 1.42
C LEU A 57 4.76 -7.82 2.78
N PHE A 58 4.92 -8.54 3.89
CA PHE A 58 4.94 -7.93 5.23
C PHE A 58 6.14 -7.00 5.44
N ILE A 59 7.33 -7.36 4.96
CA ILE A 59 8.51 -6.47 4.99
C ILE A 59 8.23 -5.19 4.19
N ALA A 60 7.62 -5.33 3.01
CA ALA A 60 7.24 -4.19 2.19
C ALA A 60 6.22 -3.27 2.90
N VAL A 61 5.31 -3.83 3.72
CA VAL A 61 4.37 -3.04 4.55
C VAL A 61 5.13 -2.19 5.56
N ILE A 62 6.08 -2.79 6.30
CA ILE A 62 6.86 -2.08 7.31
C ILE A 62 7.66 -0.94 6.65
N PHE A 63 8.30 -1.22 5.51
CA PHE A 63 9.07 -0.22 4.79
C PHE A 63 8.19 0.92 4.25
N THR A 64 7.15 0.59 3.47
CA THR A 64 6.28 1.61 2.86
C THR A 64 5.47 2.40 3.88
N GLY A 65 4.96 1.74 4.93
CA GLY A 65 4.27 2.39 6.03
C GLY A 65 5.19 3.27 6.88
N GLY A 66 6.39 2.79 7.20
CA GLY A 66 7.39 3.56 7.95
C GLY A 66 7.85 4.81 7.21
N VAL A 67 8.16 4.69 5.91
CA VAL A 67 8.52 5.84 5.06
C VAL A 67 7.36 6.82 4.96
N ALA A 68 6.13 6.35 4.78
CA ALA A 68 4.96 7.21 4.72
C ALA A 68 4.76 8.02 6.01
N ILE A 69 4.86 7.36 7.17
CA ILE A 69 4.76 8.02 8.47
C ILE A 69 5.88 9.06 8.60
N TYR A 70 7.13 8.70 8.32
CA TYR A 70 8.24 9.63 8.37
C TYR A 70 7.99 10.89 7.52
N MET A 71 7.50 10.73 6.30
CA MET A 71 7.18 11.86 5.42
C MET A 71 5.99 12.73 5.88
N LEU A 72 5.03 12.16 6.63
CA LEU A 72 3.90 12.93 7.18
C LEU A 72 4.30 13.83 8.35
N PHE A 73 5.39 13.49 9.04
CA PHE A 73 5.88 14.19 10.23
C PHE A 73 7.13 15.06 9.95
N LEU A 74 7.48 15.24 8.68
CA LEU A 74 8.60 16.07 8.21
C LEU A 74 8.09 17.41 7.64
#